data_AF-A0A3D6A7M6-F1
#
_entry.id   AF-A0A3D6A7M6-F1
#
_cell.length_a   1.000
_cell.length_b   1.000
_cell.length_c   1.000
_cell.angle_alpha   90.00
_cell.angle_beta   90.00
_cell.angle_gamma   90.00
#
_symmetry.space_group_name_H-M   'P 1'
#
loop_
_entity.id
_entity.type
_entity.pdbx_description
1 polymer ?
#
loop_
_entity_poly.entity_id
_entity_poly.type
_entity_poly.pdbx_seq_one_letter_code
_entity_poly.pdbx_strand_id
1 'polypeptide(L)'
;GRSIAQLADMNLTEEEVEGVSGATMTSMAMAEGIVKTATSWEQEKLLNQEAKKSFINWKARDYGSLAVILLAGFVAFNKRGKNKFFRLSLQVLLVFYLGLVNGDILSQALFAGWAQSGVPWERAPILALLTLAALLVPMTTGKAFYCHQLCPHGAAQQWMRKLNQKPVRLPQKLDRVLKFLPFGLLGLVVFFAFTNSVHLVAFLEPFDAYVWEVAGGITIAIALLSLLASAFVPMAYCRYGCPTGAMLKLFEFRKNDPGWTRRDYLSLGLLGLSISLYFFL
;
A
#
# COMPACT_ATOMS: atom_id res chain seq x y z
N GLY A 1 -43.17 3.25 17.36
CA GLY A 1 -41.92 3.30 18.16
C GLY A 1 -41.16 4.54 17.79
N ARG A 2 -40.48 5.19 18.74
CA ARG A 2 -39.66 6.39 18.50
C ARG A 2 -38.32 6.01 17.89
N SER A 3 -37.75 6.90 17.08
CA SER A 3 -36.38 6.74 16.59
C SER A 3 -35.36 7.04 17.71
N ILE A 4 -34.12 6.56 17.57
CA ILE A 4 -33.05 6.83 18.55
C ILE A 4 -32.85 8.34 18.73
N ALA A 5 -32.98 9.13 17.66
CA ALA A 5 -32.85 10.58 17.73
C ALA A 5 -33.99 11.26 18.49
N GLN A 6 -35.22 10.76 18.32
CA GLN A 6 -36.38 11.23 19.08
C GLN A 6 -36.34 10.83 20.56
N LEU A 7 -35.56 9.80 20.91
CA LEU A 7 -35.32 9.38 22.30
C LEU A 7 -34.17 10.17 22.93
N ALA A 8 -33.19 10.60 22.14
CA ALA A 8 -32.09 11.44 22.61
C ALA A 8 -32.56 12.87 22.95
N ASP A 9 -33.52 13.40 22.19
CA ASP A 9 -34.09 14.74 22.39
C ASP A 9 -35.32 14.73 23.33
N MET A 10 -35.62 13.59 23.94
CA MET A 10 -36.79 13.43 24.81
C MET A 10 -36.57 14.11 26.16
N ASN A 11 -37.50 14.99 26.54
CA ASN A 11 -37.53 15.62 27.85
C ASN A 11 -38.58 14.97 28.75
N LEU A 12 -38.14 14.21 29.76
CA LEU A 12 -39.01 13.42 30.63
C LEU A 12 -40.01 14.27 31.45
N THR A 13 -39.69 15.54 31.73
CA THR A 13 -40.59 16.45 32.45
C THR A 13 -41.65 17.09 31.58
N GLU A 14 -41.37 17.32 30.30
CA GLU A 14 -42.33 17.89 29.34
C GLU A 14 -43.29 16.83 28.80
N GLU A 15 -42.85 15.58 28.75
CA GLU A 15 -43.67 14.44 28.31
C GLU A 15 -44.46 13.77 29.43
N GLU A 16 -44.45 14.35 30.63
CA GLU A 16 -45.22 13.89 31.80
C GLU A 16 -44.99 12.40 32.11
N VAL A 17 -43.73 11.94 32.05
CA VAL A 17 -43.40 10.54 32.34
C VAL A 17 -43.54 10.28 33.85
N GLU A 18 -44.59 9.57 34.23
CA GLU A 18 -44.85 9.23 35.62
C GLU A 18 -44.17 7.93 36.06
N GLY A 19 -43.68 7.91 37.29
CA GLY A 19 -43.16 6.70 37.92
C GLY A 19 -44.28 5.78 38.41
N VAL A 20 -43.98 4.48 38.49
CA VAL A 20 -44.94 3.47 38.95
C VAL A 20 -45.02 3.46 40.49
N SER A 21 -46.23 3.40 41.05
CA SER A 21 -46.45 3.32 42.51
C SER A 21 -45.66 2.16 43.15
N GLY A 22 -44.90 2.46 44.20
CA GLY A 22 -44.02 1.50 44.89
C GLY A 22 -42.71 1.18 44.17
N ALA A 23 -42.49 1.69 42.95
CA ALA A 23 -41.28 1.48 42.15
C ALA A 23 -40.84 2.75 41.41
N THR A 24 -41.19 3.93 41.94
CA THR A 24 -40.96 5.25 41.31
C THR A 24 -39.49 5.47 40.96
N MET A 25 -38.58 5.17 41.88
CA MET A 25 -37.13 5.32 41.65
C MET A 25 -36.62 4.43 40.51
N THR A 26 -37.07 3.17 40.46
CA THR A 26 -36.63 2.21 39.43
C THR A 26 -37.20 2.54 38.07
N SER A 27 -38.47 2.96 38.01
CA SER A 27 -39.14 3.34 36.75
C SER A 27 -38.56 4.63 36.17
N MET A 28 -38.31 5.64 37.00
CA MET A 28 -37.64 6.88 36.57
C MET A 28 -36.19 6.62 36.13
N ALA A 29 -35.44 5.80 36.87
CA ALA A 29 -34.06 5.45 36.49
C ALA A 29 -34.00 4.72 35.13
N MET A 30 -34.99 3.88 34.81
CA MET A 30 -35.09 3.25 33.49
C MET A 30 -35.36 4.28 32.39
N ALA A 31 -36.29 5.21 32.61
CA ALA A 31 -36.61 6.27 31.64
C ALA A 31 -35.38 7.17 31.37
N GLU A 32 -34.71 7.62 32.43
CA GLU A 32 -33.46 8.40 32.34
C GLU A 32 -32.34 7.62 31.65
N GLY A 33 -32.21 6.32 31.95
CA GLY A 33 -31.23 5.44 31.31
C GLY A 33 -31.43 5.32 29.80
N ILE A 34 -32.68 5.26 29.34
CA ILE A 34 -33.02 5.21 27.90
C ILE A 34 -32.59 6.51 27.21
N VAL A 35 -32.96 7.67 27.76
CA VAL A 35 -32.58 8.98 27.20
C VAL A 35 -31.06 9.16 27.20
N LYS A 36 -30.39 8.80 28.30
CA LYS A 36 -28.93 8.89 28.44
C LYS A 36 -28.19 7.96 27.47
N THR A 37 -28.71 6.76 27.25
CA THR A 37 -28.12 5.82 26.28
C THR A 37 -28.33 6.32 24.85
N ALA A 38 -29.54 6.80 24.52
CA ALA A 38 -29.86 7.35 23.21
C ALA A 38 -29.02 8.60 22.88
N THR A 39 -28.85 9.53 23.82
CA THR A 39 -27.97 10.70 23.68
C THR A 39 -26.50 10.30 23.48
N SER A 40 -25.99 9.34 24.26
CA SER A 40 -24.62 8.85 24.08
C SER A 40 -24.39 8.20 22.72
N TRP A 41 -25.37 7.44 22.22
CA TRP A 41 -25.34 6.81 20.89
C TRP A 41 -25.34 7.87 19.79
N GLU A 42 -26.20 8.89 19.90
CA GLU A 42 -26.26 9.96 18.92
C GLU A 42 -24.98 10.81 18.92
N GLN A 43 -24.44 11.13 20.09
CA GLN A 43 -23.13 11.77 20.21
C GLN A 43 -22.03 10.94 19.56
N GLU A 44 -21.95 9.63 19.82
CA GLU A 44 -20.96 8.75 19.18
C GLU A 44 -21.14 8.67 17.65
N LYS A 45 -22.39 8.66 17.17
CA LYS A 45 -22.70 8.70 15.74
C LYS A 45 -22.28 10.02 15.10
N LEU A 46 -22.53 11.15 15.76
CA LEU A 46 -22.11 12.49 15.30
C LEU A 46 -20.58 12.60 15.30
N LEU A 47 -19.90 12.14 16.36
CA LEU A 47 -18.44 12.08 16.43
C LEU A 47 -17.86 11.19 15.31
N ASN A 48 -18.47 10.03 15.05
CA ASN A 48 -18.08 9.15 13.95
C ASN A 48 -18.36 9.78 12.57
N GLN A 49 -19.44 10.55 12.42
CA GLN A 49 -19.74 11.29 11.19
C GLN A 49 -18.81 12.48 10.96
N GLU A 50 -18.41 13.18 12.02
CA GLU A 50 -17.39 14.25 11.98
C GLU A 50 -16.00 13.67 11.69
N ALA A 51 -15.64 12.54 12.31
CA ALA A 51 -14.42 11.79 11.98
C ALA A 51 -14.41 11.32 10.53
N LYS A 52 -15.57 10.94 9.98
CA LYS A 52 -15.75 10.60 8.55
C LYS A 52 -15.70 11.83 7.63
N LYS A 53 -15.81 13.05 8.16
CA LYS A 53 -15.70 14.32 7.41
C LYS A 53 -14.29 14.91 7.42
N SER A 54 -13.31 14.36 8.13
CA SER A 54 -11.93 14.86 8.03
C SER A 54 -11.32 14.43 6.69
N PHE A 55 -11.47 15.29 5.69
CA PHE A 55 -10.85 15.12 4.38
C PHE A 55 -9.32 15.23 4.55
N ILE A 56 -8.65 14.06 4.54
CA ILE A 56 -7.20 13.90 4.44
C ILE A 56 -6.42 14.47 5.64
N ASN A 57 -6.21 13.64 6.67
CA ASN A 57 -5.34 13.98 7.80
C ASN A 57 -3.87 13.78 7.43
N TRP A 58 -3.23 14.82 6.89
CA TRP A 58 -1.78 14.83 6.65
C TRP A 58 -1.02 14.77 7.98
N LYS A 59 -0.30 13.68 8.22
CA LYS A 59 0.61 13.58 9.35
C LYS A 59 1.96 14.21 8.98
N ALA A 60 2.72 14.66 9.99
CA ALA A 60 4.09 15.18 9.78
C ALA A 60 4.98 14.22 8.96
N ARG A 61 4.77 12.91 9.15
CA ARG A 61 5.42 11.84 8.39
C ARG A 61 5.16 11.93 6.88
N ASP A 62 3.93 12.23 6.49
CA ASP A 62 3.47 12.24 5.10
C ASP A 62 4.14 13.36 4.30
N TYR A 63 4.38 14.52 4.92
CA TYR A 63 5.13 15.62 4.33
C TYR A 63 6.58 15.21 4.02
N GLY A 64 7.24 14.51 4.93
CA GLY A 64 8.60 14.02 4.70
C GLY A 64 8.66 12.96 3.60
N SER A 65 7.72 12.00 3.59
CA SER A 65 7.62 11.02 2.51
C SER A 65 7.30 11.67 1.15
N LEU A 66 6.47 12.72 1.12
CA LEU A 66 6.20 13.50 -0.09
C LEU A 66 7.48 14.18 -0.61
N ALA A 67 8.26 14.79 0.27
CA ALA A 67 9.55 15.39 -0.10
C ALA A 67 10.51 14.34 -0.71
N VAL A 68 10.52 13.11 -0.19
CA VAL A 68 11.30 11.99 -0.76
C VAL A 68 10.84 11.65 -2.17
N ILE A 69 9.53 11.54 -2.39
CA ILE A 69 8.95 11.23 -3.72
C ILE A 69 9.29 12.34 -4.72
N LEU A 70 9.17 13.61 -4.32
CA LEU A 70 9.56 14.75 -5.16
C LEU A 70 11.06 14.72 -5.49
N LEU A 71 11.92 14.43 -4.52
CA LEU A 71 13.35 14.26 -4.74
C LEU A 71 13.63 13.10 -5.70
N ALA A 72 12.90 11.99 -5.58
CA ALA A 72 13.02 10.84 -6.47
C ALA A 72 12.65 11.21 -7.92
N GLY A 73 11.55 11.94 -8.12
CA GLY A 73 11.16 12.50 -9.40
C GLY A 73 12.22 13.47 -9.95
N PHE A 74 12.72 14.39 -9.13
CA PHE A 74 13.77 15.33 -9.52
C PHE A 74 15.04 14.60 -10.00
N VAL A 75 15.47 13.56 -9.29
CA VAL A 75 16.64 12.75 -9.67
C VAL A 75 16.41 11.96 -10.97
N ALA A 76 15.19 11.48 -11.21
CA ALA A 76 14.87 10.72 -12.41
C ALA A 76 14.79 11.60 -13.67
N PHE A 77 14.13 12.76 -13.58
CA PHE A 77 13.82 13.59 -14.74
C PHE A 77 14.87 14.67 -15.01
N ASN A 78 15.60 15.13 -14.00
CA ASN A 78 16.51 16.25 -14.15
C ASN A 78 17.97 15.80 -14.34
N LYS A 79 18.70 16.44 -15.28
CA LYS A 79 20.11 16.11 -15.54
C LYS A 79 21.00 16.37 -14.32
N ARG A 80 20.73 17.45 -13.58
CA ARG A 80 21.46 17.82 -12.34
C ARG A 80 21.26 16.82 -11.21
N GLY A 81 20.09 16.18 -11.16
CA GLY A 81 19.77 15.14 -10.19
C GLY A 81 20.60 13.86 -10.37
N LYS A 82 21.23 13.66 -11.55
CA LYS A 82 22.08 12.49 -11.80
C LYS A 82 23.43 12.52 -11.08
N ASN A 83 23.78 13.63 -10.42
CA ASN A 83 25.00 13.73 -9.61
C ASN A 83 25.04 12.65 -8.52
N LYS A 84 26.25 12.18 -8.21
CA LYS A 84 26.49 11.15 -7.18
C LYS A 84 25.90 11.55 -5.82
N PHE A 85 25.98 12.84 -5.48
CA PHE A 85 25.44 13.40 -4.24
C PHE A 85 23.92 13.22 -4.11
N PHE A 86 23.13 13.72 -5.07
CA PHE A 86 21.67 13.60 -5.03
C PHE A 86 21.21 12.13 -5.08
N ARG A 87 21.85 11.29 -5.91
CA ARG A 87 21.55 9.86 -5.93
C ARG A 87 21.84 9.17 -4.60
N LEU A 88 22.97 9.49 -3.97
CA LEU A 88 23.34 8.90 -2.68
C LEU A 88 22.39 9.38 -1.58
N SER A 89 22.11 10.68 -1.52
CA SER A 89 21.16 11.28 -0.57
C SER A 89 19.79 10.63 -0.69
N LEU A 90 19.28 10.43 -1.91
CA LEU A 90 18.01 9.76 -2.12
C LEU A 90 18.06 8.29 -1.63
N GLN A 91 19.11 7.54 -1.97
CA GLN A 91 19.23 6.15 -1.51
C GLN A 91 19.25 6.04 0.01
N VAL A 92 19.94 6.95 0.70
CA VAL A 92 19.96 7.02 2.17
C VAL A 92 18.57 7.31 2.72
N LEU A 93 17.90 8.32 2.16
CA LEU A 93 16.55 8.71 2.59
C LEU A 93 15.53 7.58 2.35
N LEU A 94 15.65 6.83 1.26
CA LEU A 94 14.78 5.70 0.97
C LEU A 94 14.96 4.56 1.98
N VAL A 95 16.20 4.15 2.26
CA VAL A 95 16.46 3.02 3.15
C VAL A 95 16.11 3.37 4.60
N PHE A 96 16.62 4.49 5.10
CA PHE A 96 16.50 4.84 6.52
C PHE A 96 15.19 5.55 6.85
N TYR A 97 14.76 6.53 6.06
CA TYR A 97 13.56 7.30 6.37
C TYR A 97 12.29 6.64 5.82
N LEU A 98 12.21 6.40 4.50
CA LEU A 98 11.01 5.83 3.89
C LEU A 98 10.80 4.35 4.29
N GLY A 99 11.87 3.57 4.35
CA GLY A 99 11.86 2.16 4.73
C GLY A 99 11.76 1.95 6.24
N LEU A 100 12.85 2.22 6.97
CA LEU A 100 12.96 1.82 8.39
C LEU A 100 12.13 2.68 9.37
N VAL A 101 11.99 3.99 9.12
CA VAL A 101 11.21 4.88 10.01
C VAL A 101 9.73 4.87 9.63
N ASN A 102 9.41 5.00 8.34
CA ASN A 102 8.01 5.15 7.91
C ASN A 102 7.33 3.82 7.57
N GLY A 103 8.06 2.82 7.09
CA GLY A 103 7.49 1.57 6.58
C GLY A 103 6.72 1.74 5.28
N ASP A 104 6.92 2.84 4.56
CA ASP A 104 6.16 3.17 3.34
C ASP A 104 6.71 2.38 2.14
N ILE A 105 6.27 1.12 2.00
CA ILE A 105 6.68 0.22 0.91
C ILE A 105 5.45 -0.33 0.20
N LEU A 106 5.47 -0.31 -1.13
CA LEU A 106 4.49 -1.02 -1.95
C LEU A 106 4.83 -2.50 -1.97
N SER A 107 3.92 -3.30 -1.39
CA SER A 107 3.93 -4.76 -1.39
C SER A 107 2.69 -5.31 -2.10
N GLN A 108 2.70 -6.58 -2.48
CA GLN A 108 1.53 -7.21 -3.07
C GLN A 108 0.39 -7.39 -2.08
N ALA A 109 0.71 -7.59 -0.81
CA ALA A 109 -0.28 -7.64 0.25
C ALA A 109 -1.05 -6.32 0.35
N LEU A 110 -0.37 -5.18 0.19
CA LEU A 110 -1.00 -3.85 0.13
C LEU A 110 -1.97 -3.76 -1.06
N PHE A 111 -1.50 -4.12 -2.25
CA PHE A 111 -2.34 -4.07 -3.46
C PHE A 111 -3.55 -5.00 -3.40
N ALA A 112 -3.37 -6.22 -2.89
CA ALA A 112 -4.46 -7.17 -2.76
C ALA A 112 -5.46 -6.74 -1.69
N GLY A 113 -4.99 -6.21 -0.55
CA GLY A 113 -5.85 -5.61 0.46
C GLY A 113 -6.68 -4.46 -0.12
N TRP A 114 -6.05 -3.56 -0.88
CA TRP A 114 -6.76 -2.45 -1.53
C TRP A 114 -7.75 -2.91 -2.62
N ALA A 115 -7.45 -4.02 -3.32
CA ALA A 115 -8.37 -4.60 -4.28
C ALA A 115 -9.64 -5.14 -3.61
N GLN A 116 -9.55 -5.60 -2.35
CA GLN A 116 -10.69 -6.12 -1.59
C GLN A 116 -11.45 -5.04 -0.80
N SER A 117 -10.73 -4.12 -0.15
CA SER A 117 -11.32 -3.11 0.74
C SER A 117 -11.46 -1.71 0.13
N GLY A 118 -10.96 -1.52 -1.10
CA GLY A 118 -10.77 -0.20 -1.69
C GLY A 118 -9.49 0.50 -1.20
N VAL A 119 -9.08 1.54 -1.93
CA VAL A 119 -7.89 2.34 -1.62
C VAL A 119 -8.22 3.33 -0.48
N PRO A 120 -7.48 3.31 0.64
CA PRO A 120 -7.75 4.16 1.80
C PRO A 120 -7.13 5.56 1.63
N TRP A 121 -7.66 6.35 0.69
CA TRP A 121 -7.19 7.71 0.37
C TRP A 121 -7.09 8.63 1.60
N GLU A 122 -7.98 8.43 2.57
CA GLU A 122 -8.05 9.25 3.79
C GLU A 122 -7.00 8.87 4.84
N ARG A 123 -6.69 7.57 4.96
CA ARG A 123 -5.82 7.06 6.04
C ARG A 123 -4.36 6.95 5.62
N ALA A 124 -4.10 6.74 4.33
CA ALA A 124 -2.77 6.58 3.78
C ALA A 124 -2.60 7.33 2.45
N PRO A 125 -2.79 8.67 2.44
CA PRO A 125 -2.71 9.47 1.22
C PRO A 125 -1.33 9.35 0.54
N ILE A 126 -0.27 9.21 1.35
CA ILE A 126 1.08 9.09 0.83
C ILE A 126 1.34 7.77 0.11
N LEU A 127 0.83 6.64 0.60
CA LEU A 127 0.95 5.34 -0.07
C LEU A 127 0.16 5.33 -1.37
N ALA A 128 -1.02 5.97 -1.38
CA ALA A 128 -1.81 6.13 -2.60
C ALA A 128 -1.05 6.98 -3.63
N LEU A 129 -0.43 8.08 -3.21
CA LEU A 129 0.42 8.92 -4.07
C LEU A 129 1.66 8.16 -4.56
N LEU A 130 2.32 7.39 -3.70
CA LEU A 130 3.46 6.54 -4.04
C LEU A 130 3.07 5.51 -5.10
N THR A 131 1.89 4.90 -4.95
CA THR A 131 1.31 3.96 -5.91
C THR A 131 1.04 4.63 -7.26
N LEU A 132 0.40 5.81 -7.26
CA LEU A 132 0.18 6.58 -8.48
C LEU A 132 1.50 6.91 -9.17
N ALA A 133 2.51 7.36 -8.44
CA ALA A 133 3.84 7.63 -9.00
C ALA A 133 4.51 6.36 -9.55
N ALA A 134 4.38 5.24 -8.84
CA ALA A 134 4.92 3.94 -9.26
C ALA A 134 4.23 3.38 -10.52
N LEU A 135 2.98 3.75 -10.80
CA LEU A 135 2.22 3.29 -11.97
C LEU A 135 2.33 4.27 -13.14
N LEU A 136 2.08 5.56 -12.92
CA LEU A 136 2.02 6.58 -13.97
C LEU A 136 3.39 6.90 -14.58
N VAL A 137 4.46 6.86 -13.78
CA VAL A 137 5.80 7.19 -14.30
C VAL A 137 6.32 6.12 -15.26
N PRO A 138 6.26 4.80 -14.95
CA PRO A 138 6.60 3.77 -15.92
C PRO A 138 5.70 3.80 -17.16
N MET A 139 4.42 4.13 -16.99
CA MET A 139 3.44 4.22 -18.06
C MET A 139 3.81 5.31 -19.09
N THR A 140 4.30 6.47 -18.61
CA THR A 140 4.65 7.62 -19.47
C THR A 140 6.10 7.57 -19.97
N THR A 141 7.02 7.00 -19.19
CA THR A 141 8.46 7.02 -19.51
C THR A 141 8.99 5.71 -20.10
N GLY A 142 8.23 4.61 -19.95
CA GLY A 142 8.62 3.26 -20.34
C GLY A 142 9.80 2.71 -19.53
N LYS A 143 10.04 3.24 -18.32
CA LYS A 143 11.18 2.86 -17.46
C LYS A 143 10.70 2.41 -16.10
N ALA A 144 11.31 1.34 -15.59
CA ALA A 144 11.14 0.85 -14.23
C ALA A 144 11.51 1.92 -13.19
N PHE A 145 10.52 2.70 -12.73
CA PHE A 145 10.74 3.82 -11.81
C PHE A 145 10.79 3.36 -10.36
N TYR A 146 9.83 2.53 -9.93
CA TYR A 146 9.70 2.15 -8.53
C TYR A 146 10.94 1.43 -7.98
N CYS A 147 11.31 0.28 -8.55
CA CYS A 147 12.45 -0.53 -8.07
C CYS A 147 13.80 0.21 -8.13
N HIS A 148 13.97 1.14 -9.07
CA HIS A 148 15.24 1.87 -9.24
C HIS A 148 15.32 3.15 -8.39
N GLN A 149 14.19 3.81 -8.15
CA GLN A 149 14.17 5.19 -7.69
C GLN A 149 13.35 5.43 -6.42
N LEU A 150 12.40 4.56 -6.07
CA LEU A 150 11.50 4.73 -4.91
C LEU A 150 11.58 3.57 -3.90
N CYS A 151 11.95 2.37 -4.33
CA CYS A 151 11.94 1.20 -3.46
C CYS A 151 13.13 1.22 -2.47
N PRO A 152 12.90 1.18 -1.14
CA PRO A 152 13.96 1.09 -0.13
C PRO A 152 14.85 -0.15 -0.32
N HIS A 153 14.22 -1.31 -0.56
CA HIS A 153 14.95 -2.55 -0.84
C HIS A 153 15.78 -2.47 -2.12
N GLY A 154 15.23 -1.88 -3.18
CA GLY A 154 15.96 -1.65 -4.43
C GLY A 154 17.17 -0.72 -4.25
N ALA A 155 17.06 0.31 -3.40
CA ALA A 155 18.17 1.19 -3.04
C ALA A 155 19.25 0.44 -2.25
N ALA A 156 18.87 -0.38 -1.27
CA ALA A 156 19.79 -1.22 -0.50
C ALA A 156 20.55 -2.22 -1.41
N GLN A 157 19.86 -2.86 -2.36
CA GLN A 157 20.50 -3.73 -3.36
C GLN A 157 21.52 -2.99 -4.25
N GLN A 158 21.29 -1.72 -4.57
CA GLN A 158 22.25 -0.90 -5.32
C GLN A 158 23.52 -0.60 -4.53
N TRP A 159 23.43 -0.52 -3.21
CA TRP A 159 24.61 -0.37 -2.34
C TRP A 159 25.42 -1.65 -2.26
N MET A 160 24.77 -2.81 -2.20
CA MET A 160 25.47 -4.11 -2.21
C MET A 160 26.34 -4.30 -3.45
N ARG A 161 25.93 -3.73 -4.60
CA ARG A 161 26.76 -3.72 -5.82
C ARG A 161 28.10 -3.01 -5.64
N LYS A 162 28.22 -2.04 -4.74
CA LYS A 162 29.49 -1.33 -4.49
C LYS A 162 30.50 -2.19 -3.73
N LEU A 163 30.04 -3.23 -3.03
CA LEU A 163 30.89 -4.12 -2.24
C LEU A 163 31.66 -5.11 -3.11
N ASN A 164 31.13 -5.48 -4.28
CA ASN A 164 31.79 -6.42 -5.19
C ASN A 164 31.91 -5.82 -6.60
N GLN A 165 33.15 -5.60 -7.04
CA GLN A 165 33.44 -5.00 -8.35
C GLN A 165 33.37 -6.01 -9.51
N LYS A 166 33.28 -7.31 -9.22
CA LYS A 166 33.21 -8.39 -10.23
C LYS A 166 31.82 -9.04 -10.22
N PRO A 167 30.81 -8.43 -10.86
CA PRO A 167 29.48 -9.01 -10.91
C PRO A 167 29.48 -10.31 -11.71
N VAL A 168 28.80 -11.32 -11.18
CA VAL A 168 28.60 -12.60 -11.86
C VAL A 168 27.60 -12.39 -12.99
N ARG A 169 28.03 -12.65 -14.22
CA ARG A 169 27.14 -12.64 -15.38
C ARG A 169 26.52 -14.02 -15.54
N LEU A 170 25.21 -14.12 -15.34
CA LEU A 170 24.47 -15.35 -15.55
C LEU A 170 24.42 -15.70 -17.05
N PRO A 171 24.47 -17.00 -17.41
CA PRO A 171 24.30 -17.42 -18.80
C PRO A 171 22.92 -17.02 -19.33
N GLN A 172 22.84 -16.63 -20.60
CA GLN A 172 21.62 -16.06 -21.20
C GLN A 172 20.38 -16.95 -21.04
N LYS A 173 20.54 -18.28 -21.10
CA LYS A 173 19.45 -19.24 -20.91
C LYS A 173 18.87 -19.15 -19.49
N LEU A 174 19.73 -19.11 -18.48
CA LEU A 174 19.32 -19.01 -17.08
C LEU A 174 18.70 -17.65 -16.78
N ASP A 175 19.27 -16.56 -17.30
CA ASP A 175 18.68 -15.22 -17.18
C ASP A 175 17.25 -15.17 -17.75
N ARG A 176 16.99 -15.86 -18.87
CA ARG A 176 15.66 -15.91 -19.48
C ARG A 176 14.67 -16.68 -18.61
N VAL A 177 15.06 -17.84 -18.08
CA VAL A 177 14.20 -18.66 -17.19
C VAL A 177 13.89 -17.92 -15.89
N LEU A 178 14.90 -17.37 -15.22
CA LEU A 178 14.71 -16.66 -13.95
C LEU A 178 13.84 -15.40 -14.11
N LYS A 179 13.78 -14.79 -15.30
CA LYS A 179 12.86 -13.66 -15.56
C LYS A 179 11.39 -14.06 -15.61
N PHE A 180 11.07 -15.34 -15.82
CA PHE A 180 9.69 -15.82 -15.76
C PHE A 180 9.24 -16.13 -14.33
N LEU A 181 10.18 -16.40 -13.41
CA LEU A 181 9.87 -16.75 -12.03
C LEU A 181 9.02 -15.68 -11.30
N PRO A 182 9.32 -14.37 -11.39
CA PRO A 182 8.47 -13.32 -10.81
C PRO A 182 7.03 -13.31 -11.34
N PHE A 183 6.83 -13.63 -12.61
CA PHE A 183 5.49 -13.71 -13.20
C PHE A 183 4.73 -14.94 -12.73
N GLY A 184 5.43 -16.07 -12.52
CA GLY A 184 4.84 -17.25 -11.89
C GLY A 184 4.41 -16.98 -10.46
N LEU A 185 5.27 -16.32 -9.66
CA LEU A 185 4.95 -15.88 -8.30
C LEU A 185 3.76 -14.91 -8.29
N LEU A 186 3.74 -13.94 -9.22
CA LEU A 186 2.61 -13.04 -9.38
C LEU A 186 1.30 -13.79 -9.67
N GLY A 187 1.32 -14.81 -10.54
CA GLY A 187 0.15 -15.65 -10.82
C GLY A 187 -0.35 -16.39 -9.57
N LEU A 188 0.57 -16.93 -8.76
CA LEU A 188 0.25 -17.56 -7.49
C LEU A 188 -0.39 -16.57 -6.50
N VAL A 189 0.14 -15.34 -6.41
CA VAL A 189 -0.40 -14.28 -5.56
C VAL A 189 -1.82 -13.91 -5.97
N VAL A 190 -2.05 -13.74 -7.28
CA VAL A 190 -3.38 -13.47 -7.82
C VAL A 190 -4.35 -14.62 -7.50
N PHE A 191 -3.91 -15.87 -7.61
CA PHE A 191 -4.71 -17.03 -7.24
C PHE A 191 -5.12 -17.00 -5.76
N PHE A 192 -4.19 -16.72 -4.85
CA PHE A 192 -4.49 -16.60 -3.42
C PHE A 192 -5.28 -15.33 -3.05
N ALA A 193 -5.24 -14.29 -3.89
CA ALA A 193 -6.09 -13.12 -3.73
C ALA A 193 -7.58 -13.45 -3.94
N PHE A 194 -7.91 -14.36 -4.86
CA PHE A 194 -9.28 -14.83 -5.05
C PHE A 194 -9.77 -15.73 -3.90
N THR A 195 -8.89 -16.45 -3.22
CA THR A 195 -9.25 -17.30 -2.06
C THR A 195 -9.13 -16.58 -0.72
N ASN A 196 -8.99 -15.24 -0.74
CA ASN A 196 -8.82 -14.38 0.43
C ASN A 196 -7.68 -14.82 1.38
N SER A 197 -6.65 -15.47 0.82
CA SER A 197 -5.56 -16.11 1.57
C SER A 197 -4.20 -15.48 1.21
N VAL A 198 -4.20 -14.20 0.84
CA VAL A 198 -3.01 -13.45 0.39
C VAL A 198 -1.90 -13.45 1.44
N HIS A 199 -2.26 -13.46 2.72
CA HIS A 199 -1.31 -13.50 3.83
C HIS A 199 -0.33 -14.68 3.75
N LEU A 200 -0.73 -15.81 3.15
CA LEU A 200 0.15 -16.97 2.97
C LEU A 200 1.33 -16.68 2.03
N VAL A 201 1.17 -15.73 1.11
CA VAL A 201 2.18 -15.36 0.11
C VAL A 201 2.89 -14.06 0.47
N ALA A 202 2.32 -13.27 1.38
CA ALA A 202 2.90 -12.01 1.86
C ALA A 202 4.31 -12.21 2.46
N PHE A 203 4.53 -13.31 3.19
CA PHE A 203 5.85 -13.66 3.76
C PHE A 203 6.96 -13.87 2.73
N LEU A 204 6.62 -14.02 1.45
CA LEU A 204 7.60 -14.20 0.38
C LEU A 204 8.29 -12.88 0.00
N GLU A 205 7.74 -11.73 0.41
CA GLU A 205 8.33 -10.43 0.16
C GLU A 205 9.21 -9.97 1.34
N PRO A 206 10.45 -9.51 1.10
CA PRO A 206 11.36 -9.01 2.14
C PRO A 206 10.94 -7.63 2.67
N PHE A 207 9.77 -7.11 2.28
CA PHE A 207 9.32 -5.77 2.63
C PHE A 207 8.92 -5.68 4.10
N ASP A 208 8.34 -6.73 4.66
CA ASP A 208 7.98 -6.79 6.08
C ASP A 208 9.20 -6.70 7.00
N ALA A 209 10.41 -7.04 6.50
CA ALA A 209 11.64 -6.92 7.27
C ALA A 209 12.04 -5.46 7.58
N TYR A 210 11.47 -4.47 6.88
CA TYR A 210 11.71 -3.05 7.16
C TYR A 210 10.84 -2.51 8.31
N VAL A 211 9.77 -3.22 8.64
CA VAL A 211 8.85 -2.86 9.72
C VAL A 211 9.14 -3.74 10.93
N TRP A 212 9.93 -3.21 11.86
CA TRP A 212 10.42 -3.95 13.03
C TRP A 212 9.31 -4.59 13.88
N GLU A 213 8.12 -3.98 13.91
CA GLU A 213 6.96 -4.47 14.66
C GLU A 213 6.35 -5.76 14.07
N VAL A 214 6.53 -5.99 12.77
CA VAL A 214 5.91 -7.11 12.01
C VAL A 214 6.96 -8.08 11.45
N ALA A 215 8.24 -7.75 11.59
CA ALA A 215 9.34 -8.50 11.00
C ALA A 215 9.46 -9.93 11.59
N GLY A 216 8.96 -10.93 10.86
CA GLY A 216 9.19 -12.34 11.16
C GLY A 216 10.60 -12.80 10.79
N GLY A 217 11.15 -13.78 11.52
CA GLY A 217 12.50 -14.30 11.25
C GLY A 217 12.71 -14.80 9.81
N ILE A 218 11.66 -15.34 9.18
CA ILE A 218 11.69 -15.79 7.78
C ILE A 218 11.83 -14.61 6.80
N THR A 219 11.08 -13.52 6.99
CA THR A 219 11.14 -12.35 6.09
C THR A 219 12.48 -11.64 6.21
N ILE A 220 13.04 -11.57 7.43
CA ILE A 220 14.41 -11.06 7.67
C ILE A 220 15.44 -11.94 6.96
N ALA A 221 15.34 -13.26 7.09
CA ALA A 221 16.26 -14.18 6.40
C ALA A 221 16.19 -14.01 4.88
N ILE A 222 15.00 -13.91 4.31
CA ILE A 222 14.80 -13.64 2.88
C ILE A 222 15.41 -12.29 2.49
N ALA A 223 15.16 -11.23 3.26
CA ALA A 223 15.73 -9.90 3.01
C ALA A 223 17.27 -9.94 2.99
N LEU A 224 17.90 -10.55 4.00
CA LEU A 224 19.36 -10.68 4.08
C LEU A 224 19.93 -11.52 2.94
N LEU A 225 19.36 -12.70 2.67
CA LEU A 225 19.77 -13.57 1.55
C LEU A 225 19.66 -12.84 0.22
N SER A 226 18.59 -12.08 0.03
CA SER A 226 18.36 -11.31 -1.19
C SER A 226 19.34 -10.15 -1.36
N LEU A 227 19.75 -9.49 -0.27
CA LEU A 227 20.80 -8.46 -0.25
C LEU A 227 22.17 -9.07 -0.55
N LEU A 228 22.50 -10.21 0.05
CA LEU A 228 23.74 -10.95 -0.21
C LEU A 228 23.82 -11.38 -1.67
N ALA A 229 22.74 -11.94 -2.23
CA ALA A 229 22.66 -12.30 -3.65
C ALA A 229 22.88 -11.07 -4.55
N SER A 230 22.47 -9.87 -4.10
CA SER A 230 22.61 -8.63 -4.84
C SER A 230 24.04 -8.09 -4.90
N ALA A 231 24.92 -8.56 -4.03
CA ALA A 231 26.35 -8.28 -4.12
C ALA A 231 26.97 -8.96 -5.35
N PHE A 232 26.51 -10.17 -5.70
CA PHE A 232 27.03 -10.93 -6.84
C PHE A 232 26.31 -10.60 -8.15
N VAL A 233 24.97 -10.48 -8.09
CA VAL A 233 24.12 -10.22 -9.25
C VAL A 233 23.37 -8.90 -9.02
N PRO A 234 23.66 -7.84 -9.79
CA PRO A 234 23.05 -6.54 -9.56
C PRO A 234 21.52 -6.61 -9.55
N MET A 235 20.91 -6.16 -8.45
CA MET A 235 19.45 -6.20 -8.24
C MET A 235 18.83 -7.60 -8.39
N ALA A 236 19.50 -8.64 -7.88
CA ALA A 236 19.06 -10.04 -8.00
C ALA A 236 17.57 -10.24 -7.65
N TYR A 237 17.15 -9.75 -6.47
CA TYR A 237 15.76 -9.86 -6.02
C TYR A 237 14.77 -9.07 -6.89
N CYS A 238 14.95 -7.76 -7.06
CA CYS A 238 14.09 -6.96 -7.95
C CYS A 238 13.99 -7.49 -9.38
N ARG A 239 15.01 -8.22 -9.88
CA ARG A 239 15.03 -8.76 -11.24
C ARG A 239 14.40 -10.16 -11.37
N TYR A 240 14.58 -11.03 -10.37
CA TYR A 240 14.26 -12.46 -10.48
C TYR A 240 13.34 -13.00 -9.38
N GLY A 241 13.15 -12.27 -8.28
CA GLY A 241 12.40 -12.74 -7.12
C GLY A 241 11.26 -11.83 -6.66
N CYS A 242 11.16 -10.59 -7.18
CA CYS A 242 10.18 -9.60 -6.73
C CYS A 242 8.89 -9.67 -7.58
N PRO A 243 7.79 -10.22 -7.04
CA PRO A 243 6.53 -10.30 -7.76
C PRO A 243 5.82 -8.93 -7.87
N THR A 244 5.98 -8.03 -6.90
CA THR A 244 5.55 -6.61 -7.02
C THR A 244 6.24 -5.92 -8.20
N GLY A 245 7.54 -6.13 -8.38
CA GLY A 245 8.29 -5.57 -9.51
C GLY A 245 7.80 -6.11 -10.86
N ALA A 246 7.41 -7.39 -10.91
CA ALA A 246 6.82 -7.99 -12.11
C ALA A 246 5.45 -7.40 -12.44
N MET A 247 4.62 -7.15 -11.43
CA MET A 247 3.34 -6.46 -11.59
C MET A 247 3.52 -5.07 -12.17
N LEU A 248 4.39 -4.24 -11.57
CA LEU A 248 4.65 -2.88 -12.06
C LEU A 248 5.25 -2.84 -13.47
N LYS A 249 6.04 -3.86 -13.82
CA LYS A 249 6.59 -4.02 -15.16
C LYS A 249 5.53 -4.31 -16.23
N LEU A 250 4.34 -4.79 -15.86
CA LEU A 250 3.22 -4.91 -16.80
C LEU A 250 2.69 -3.54 -17.23
N PHE A 251 2.90 -2.50 -16.42
CA PHE A 251 2.49 -1.11 -16.69
C PHE A 251 3.59 -0.28 -17.34
N GLU A 252 4.72 -0.89 -17.73
CA GLU A 252 5.77 -0.23 -18.51
C GLU A 252 5.39 -0.24 -19.99
N PHE A 253 4.78 0.84 -20.48
CA PHE A 253 4.51 1.00 -21.91
C PHE A 253 5.79 1.34 -22.67
N ARG A 254 6.10 0.53 -23.68
CA ARG A 254 7.35 0.67 -24.44
C ARG A 254 7.19 1.78 -25.47
N LYS A 255 7.98 2.84 -25.32
CA LYS A 255 7.92 4.08 -26.12
C LYS A 255 8.02 3.91 -27.66
N ASN A 256 8.36 2.72 -28.17
CA ASN A 256 8.60 2.43 -29.58
C ASN A 256 7.71 1.31 -30.16
N ASP A 257 6.72 0.80 -29.43
CA ASP A 257 5.77 -0.15 -30.04
C ASP A 257 4.74 0.65 -30.87
N PRO A 258 4.57 0.34 -32.18
CA PRO A 258 3.66 1.05 -33.06
C PRO A 258 2.21 0.59 -32.82
N GLY A 259 1.64 1.02 -31.70
CA GLY A 259 0.23 0.80 -31.35
C GLY A 259 0.01 -0.01 -30.08
N TRP A 260 -1.27 -0.26 -29.80
CA TRP A 260 -1.73 -1.09 -28.69
C TRP A 260 -1.21 -2.52 -28.86
N THR A 261 -0.43 -3.00 -27.91
CA THR A 261 0.05 -4.38 -27.92
C THR A 261 -1.08 -5.34 -27.54
N ARG A 262 -0.96 -6.62 -27.92
CA ARG A 262 -1.93 -7.67 -27.52
C ARG A 262 -2.16 -7.71 -26.00
N ARG A 263 -1.16 -7.31 -25.21
CA ARG A 263 -1.26 -7.17 -23.75
C ARG A 263 -2.22 -6.06 -23.33
N ASP A 264 -2.19 -4.92 -24.02
CA ASP A 264 -3.01 -3.75 -23.71
C ASP A 264 -4.49 -4.06 -23.96
N TYR A 265 -4.80 -4.74 -25.07
CA TYR A 265 -6.14 -5.25 -25.35
C TYR A 265 -6.63 -6.27 -24.31
N LEU A 266 -5.75 -7.17 -23.85
CA LEU A 266 -6.07 -8.16 -22.82
C LEU A 266 -6.33 -7.48 -21.47
N SER A 267 -5.55 -6.43 -21.15
CA SER A 267 -5.72 -5.64 -19.93
C SER A 267 -7.02 -4.83 -19.95
N LEU A 268 -7.37 -4.21 -21.08
CA LEU A 268 -8.67 -3.55 -21.27
C LEU A 268 -9.84 -4.53 -21.19
N GLY A 269 -9.70 -5.71 -21.79
CA GLY A 269 -10.73 -6.75 -21.74
C GLY A 269 -10.99 -7.23 -20.32
N LEU A 270 -9.93 -7.46 -19.54
CA LEU A 270 -10.03 -7.82 -18.12
C LEU A 270 -10.61 -6.68 -17.26
N LEU A 271 -10.22 -5.43 -17.53
CA LEU A 271 -10.80 -4.25 -16.87
C LEU A 271 -12.30 -4.12 -17.16
N GLY A 272 -12.70 -4.24 -18.42
CA GLY A 272 -14.11 -4.23 -18.81
C GLY A 272 -14.90 -5.34 -18.14
N LEU A 273 -14.34 -6.56 -18.10
CA LEU A 273 -14.97 -7.70 -17.43
C LEU A 273 -15.08 -7.49 -15.91
N SER A 274 -14.05 -6.93 -15.28
CA SER A 274 -14.06 -6.59 -13.85
C SER A 274 -15.10 -5.51 -13.51
N ILE A 275 -15.22 -4.46 -14.34
CA ILE A 275 -16.22 -3.40 -14.15
C ILE A 275 -17.62 -3.95 -14.34
N SER A 276 -17.84 -4.79 -15.35
CA SER A 276 -19.12 -5.46 -15.59
C SER A 276 -19.52 -6.36 -14.42
N LEU A 277 -18.59 -7.15 -13.87
CA LEU A 277 -18.85 -7.98 -12.70
C LEU A 277 -19.12 -7.14 -11.45
N TYR A 278 -18.41 -6.02 -11.26
CA TYR A 278 -18.65 -5.11 -10.14
C TYR A 278 -20.04 -4.44 -10.19
N PHE A 279 -20.55 -4.14 -11.38
CA PHE A 279 -21.90 -3.59 -11.54
C PHE A 279 -23.02 -4.65 -11.47
N PHE A 280 -22.69 -5.93 -11.66
CA PHE A 280 -23.67 -7.03 -11.65
C PHE A 280 -23.78 -7.77 -10.30
N LEU A 281 -22.81 -7.60 -9.39
CA LEU A 281 -22.88 -8.06 -7.99
C LEU A 281 -23.48 -6.97 -7.09
#